data_AF-L7JXA3-F1
#
_entry.id   AF-L7JXA3-F1
#
_cell.length_a   1.000
_cell.length_b   1.000
_cell.length_c   1.000
_cell.angle_alpha   90.00
_cell.angle_beta   90.00
_cell.angle_gamma   90.00
#
_symmetry.space_group_name_H-M   'P 1'
#
loop_
_entity.id
_entity.type
_entity.pdbx_description
1 polymer ?
#
loop_
_entity_poly.entity_id
_entity_poly.type
_entity_poly.pdbx_seq_one_letter_code
_entity_poly.pdbx_strand_id
1 'polypeptide(L)'
;MLILPGERDAEYVVNADTNEKMFFEPLLKIGSLVRCRIIRAWPVYLELEITHIDGHATNVQYKAVYRPNFIEQDVNAVFLDGSYKYGSDFEGKVVSYGDNMGVVIGLV
;
A
#
# COMPACT_ATOMS: atom_id res chain seq x y z
N MET A 1 -1.88 23.82 10.51
CA MET A 1 -0.56 23.84 9.87
C MET A 1 -0.73 23.14 8.52
N LEU A 2 -0.67 23.88 7.41
CA LEU A 2 -0.72 23.31 6.06
C LEU A 2 0.66 22.69 5.81
N ILE A 3 0.72 21.36 5.82
CA ILE A 3 1.93 20.62 5.46
C ILE A 3 2.07 20.74 3.94
N LEU A 4 3.14 21.39 3.49
CA LEU A 4 3.40 21.57 2.07
C LEU A 4 3.92 20.24 1.49
N PRO A 5 3.61 19.92 0.21
CA PRO A 5 4.08 18.69 -0.40
C PRO A 5 5.62 18.58 -0.35
N GLY A 6 6.10 17.49 0.26
CA GLY A 6 7.50 17.07 0.34
C GLY A 6 8.26 17.35 1.66
N GLU A 7 7.54 17.58 2.76
CA GLU A 7 8.09 17.38 4.11
C GLU A 7 8.26 15.90 4.52
N ARG A 8 7.97 14.95 3.62
CA ARG A 8 8.11 13.49 3.84
C ARG A 8 8.51 12.78 2.56
N ASP A 9 9.80 12.58 2.34
CA ASP A 9 10.41 11.61 1.40
C ASP A 9 9.86 11.52 -0.05
N ALA A 10 9.05 12.48 -0.48
CA ALA A 10 8.47 12.54 -1.80
C ALA A 10 9.46 13.26 -2.73
N GLU A 11 9.83 12.59 -3.82
CA GLU A 11 10.76 13.16 -4.80
C GLU A 11 10.15 14.40 -5.47
N TYR A 12 10.91 15.50 -5.42
CA TYR A 12 10.62 16.69 -6.19
C TYR A 12 11.22 16.52 -7.59
N VAL A 13 10.42 16.75 -8.63
CA VAL A 13 10.95 16.93 -9.98
C VAL A 13 10.95 18.42 -10.28
N VAL A 14 12.11 18.98 -10.56
CA VAL A 14 12.23 20.37 -11.01
C VAL A 14 11.78 20.40 -12.47
N ASN A 15 10.74 21.16 -12.77
CA ASN A 15 10.34 21.38 -14.16
C ASN A 15 11.47 22.11 -14.90
N ALA A 16 12.02 21.50 -15.95
CA ALA A 16 13.17 22.01 -16.69
C ALA A 16 12.89 23.35 -17.40
N ASP A 17 11.62 23.66 -17.67
CA ASP A 17 11.20 24.86 -18.41
C ASP A 17 10.84 26.03 -17.48
N THR A 18 10.27 25.74 -16.30
CA THR A 18 9.81 26.78 -15.34
C THR A 18 10.69 26.90 -14.11
N ASN A 19 11.59 25.94 -13.88
CA ASN A 19 12.44 25.82 -12.69
C ASN A 19 11.64 25.72 -11.37
N GLU A 20 10.35 25.39 -11.46
CA GLU A 20 9.47 25.22 -10.32
C GLU A 20 9.60 23.80 -9.77
N LYS A 21 9.56 23.67 -8.44
CA LYS A 21 9.48 22.36 -7.78
C LYS A 21 8.07 21.81 -7.95
N MET A 22 7.93 20.83 -8.84
CA MET A 22 6.67 20.12 -9.01
C MET A 22 6.66 18.88 -8.12
N PHE A 23 5.62 18.76 -7.30
CA PHE A 23 5.36 17.57 -6.51
C PHE A 23 4.69 16.53 -7.40
N PHE A 24 5.26 15.32 -7.48
CA PHE A 24 4.64 14.21 -8.17
C PHE A 24 4.26 13.13 -7.17
N GLU A 25 2.96 12.98 -6.92
CA GLU A 25 2.44 11.86 -6.15
C GLU A 25 2.59 10.58 -6.99
N PRO A 26 3.19 9.50 -6.47
CA PRO A 26 3.31 8.27 -7.22
C PRO A 26 1.90 7.71 -7.51
N LEU A 27 1.62 7.49 -8.79
CA LEU A 27 0.33 7.00 -9.25
C LEU A 27 0.21 5.51 -8.96
N LEU A 28 -0.74 5.15 -8.11
CA LEU A 28 -1.08 3.76 -7.86
C LEU A 28 -1.64 3.11 -9.13
N LYS A 29 -0.97 2.08 -9.66
CA LYS A 29 -1.42 1.32 -10.83
C LYS A 29 -1.52 -0.16 -10.53
N ILE A 30 -2.36 -0.88 -11.28
CA ILE A 30 -2.32 -2.34 -11.29
C ILE A 30 -0.92 -2.78 -11.71
N GLY A 31 -0.30 -3.58 -10.86
CA GLY A 31 1.06 -4.05 -11.01
C GLY A 31 2.14 -3.26 -10.29
N SER A 32 1.83 -2.10 -9.69
CA SER A 32 2.78 -1.37 -8.86
C SER A 32 3.18 -2.18 -7.63
N LEU A 33 4.44 -2.10 -7.25
CA LEU A 33 4.96 -2.63 -6.00
C LEU A 33 4.61 -1.65 -4.88
N VAL A 34 4.11 -2.15 -3.77
CA VAL A 34 3.66 -1.31 -2.67
C VAL A 34 4.20 -1.79 -1.34
N ARG A 35 4.55 -0.83 -0.47
CA ARG A 35 4.74 -1.08 0.95
C ARG A 35 3.53 -0.56 1.69
N CYS A 36 2.94 -1.43 2.48
CA CYS A 36 1.76 -1.14 3.27
C CYS A 36 2.06 -1.32 4.75
N ARG A 37 1.35 -0.58 5.60
CA ARG A 37 1.29 -0.82 7.03
C ARG A 37 0.03 -1.60 7.36
N ILE A 38 0.15 -2.61 8.21
CA ILE A 38 -0.99 -3.41 8.65
C ILE A 38 -1.80 -2.61 9.68
N ILE A 39 -3.00 -2.19 9.31
CA ILE A 39 -3.93 -1.45 10.17
C ILE A 39 -4.79 -2.40 11.00
N ARG A 40 -5.09 -3.58 10.48
CA ARG A 40 -5.78 -4.63 11.23
C ARG A 40 -5.53 -5.99 10.59
N ALA A 41 -5.29 -7.00 11.42
CA ALA A 41 -5.27 -8.38 10.98
C ALA A 41 -6.59 -9.05 11.36
N TRP A 42 -7.27 -9.62 10.38
CA TRP A 42 -8.42 -10.51 10.59
C TRP A 42 -8.00 -11.93 10.25
N PRO A 43 -8.73 -12.96 10.74
CA PRO A 43 -8.36 -14.35 10.47
C PRO A 43 -8.25 -14.70 8.97
N VAL A 44 -9.04 -14.03 8.12
CA VAL A 44 -9.17 -14.34 6.69
C VAL A 44 -8.72 -13.23 5.74
N TYR A 45 -8.38 -12.04 6.25
CA TYR A 45 -7.85 -10.94 5.45
C TYR A 45 -7.05 -9.93 6.29
N LEU A 46 -6.21 -9.13 5.65
CA LEU A 46 -5.54 -8.00 6.29
C LEU A 46 -6.10 -6.69 5.76
N GLU A 47 -6.32 -5.73 6.65
CA GLU A 47 -6.53 -4.34 6.31
C GLU A 47 -5.19 -3.60 6.35
N LEU A 48 -4.90 -2.91 5.26
CA LEU A 48 -3.61 -2.32 4.97
C LEU A 48 -3.79 -0.85 4.61
N GLU A 49 -2.80 -0.03 4.94
CA GLU A 49 -2.66 1.35 4.47
C GLU A 49 -1.39 1.44 3.63
N ILE A 50 -1.50 1.90 2.38
CA ILE A 50 -0.33 2.04 1.51
C ILE A 50 0.50 3.23 1.98
N THR A 51 1.79 3.00 2.18
CA THR A 51 2.77 4.02 2.61
C THR A 51 3.75 4.36 1.50
N HIS A 52 4.06 3.39 0.61
CA HIS A 52 4.95 3.59 -0.53
C HIS A 52 4.40 2.90 -1.78
N ILE A 53 4.66 3.50 -2.94
CA ILE A 53 4.31 3.00 -4.27
C ILE A 53 5.57 3.08 -5.13
N ASP A 54 5.98 1.95 -5.71
CA ASP A 54 7.16 1.79 -6.57
C ASP A 54 8.45 2.37 -5.95
N GLY A 55 8.55 2.26 -4.62
CA GLY A 55 9.70 2.76 -3.84
C GLY A 55 9.57 4.20 -3.32
N HIS A 56 8.53 4.94 -3.75
CA HIS A 56 8.33 6.34 -3.36
C HIS A 56 7.25 6.46 -2.28
N ALA A 57 7.48 7.32 -1.28
CA ALA A 57 6.49 7.59 -0.23
C ALA A 57 5.26 8.29 -0.82
N THR A 58 4.07 7.85 -0.40
CA THR A 58 2.79 8.48 -0.79
C THR A 58 2.19 9.24 0.39
N ASN A 59 1.62 10.42 0.14
CA ASN A 59 0.85 11.17 1.14
C ASN A 59 -0.65 10.85 1.05
N VAL A 60 -1.07 10.12 0.02
CA VAL A 60 -2.46 9.71 -0.17
C VAL A 60 -2.73 8.45 0.66
N GLN A 61 -3.74 8.54 1.51
CA GLN A 61 -4.18 7.41 2.33
C GLN A 61 -4.99 6.43 1.47
N TYR A 62 -4.31 5.48 0.85
CA TYR A 62 -4.99 4.38 0.16
C TYR A 62 -5.31 3.27 1.16
N LYS A 63 -6.60 2.98 1.30
CA LYS A 63 -7.05 1.76 1.96
C LYS A 63 -6.82 0.58 1.03
N ALA A 64 -6.18 -0.46 1.53
CA ALA A 64 -5.89 -1.67 0.79
C ALA A 64 -6.24 -2.93 1.62
N VAL A 65 -6.44 -4.04 0.93
CA VAL A 65 -6.75 -5.33 1.52
C VAL A 65 -5.89 -6.43 0.91
N TYR A 66 -5.34 -7.28 1.76
CA TYR A 66 -4.74 -8.53 1.35
C TYR A 66 -5.69 -9.68 1.70
N ARG A 67 -6.03 -10.49 0.70
CA ARG A 67 -6.89 -11.67 0.84
C ARG A 67 -6.17 -12.87 0.21
N PRO A 68 -5.72 -13.86 1.00
CA PRO A 68 -5.19 -15.09 0.44
C PRO A 68 -6.30 -15.82 -0.33
N ASN A 69 -5.94 -16.51 -1.42
CA ASN A 69 -6.89 -17.35 -2.14
C ASN A 69 -7.34 -18.51 -1.25
N PHE A 70 -8.66 -18.67 -1.07
CA PHE A 70 -9.27 -19.68 -0.20
C PHE A 70 -8.95 -21.15 -0.56
N ILE A 71 -8.32 -21.42 -1.70
CA ILE A 71 -8.11 -22.79 -2.23
C ILE A 71 -6.93 -23.52 -1.56
N GLU A 72 -6.11 -22.84 -0.75
CA GLU A 72 -4.97 -23.45 -0.03
C GLU A 72 -5.15 -23.48 1.50
N GLN A 73 -6.37 -23.32 2.01
CA GLN A 73 -6.64 -23.54 3.44
C GLN A 73 -6.80 -25.04 3.71
N ASP A 74 -5.68 -25.75 3.71
CA ASP A 74 -5.57 -27.08 4.32
C ASP A 74 -5.94 -26.98 5.82
N VAL A 75 -6.26 -28.09 6.48
CA VAL A 75 -6.78 -28.15 7.87
C VAL A 75 -5.80 -27.53 8.91
N ASN A 76 -4.59 -27.17 8.47
CA ASN A 76 -3.54 -26.45 9.19
C ASN A 76 -3.40 -24.95 8.82
N ALA A 77 -4.41 -24.35 8.17
CA ALA A 77 -4.36 -22.97 7.71
C ALA A 77 -3.96 -22.02 8.85
N VAL A 78 -2.74 -21.48 8.75
CA VAL A 78 -2.24 -20.49 9.71
C VAL A 78 -3.11 -19.25 9.58
N PHE A 79 -3.96 -19.02 10.58
CA PHE A 79 -4.77 -17.81 10.64
C PHE A 79 -3.85 -16.58 10.59
N LEU A 80 -4.21 -15.60 9.78
CA LEU A 80 -3.36 -14.44 9.53
C LEU A 80 -3.12 -13.60 10.80
N ASP A 81 -4.01 -13.69 11.79
CA ASP A 81 -3.90 -13.04 13.10
C ASP A 81 -2.74 -13.57 13.96
N GLY A 82 -2.25 -14.79 13.70
CA GLY A 82 -1.08 -15.37 14.36
C GLY A 82 0.26 -14.96 13.72
N SER A 83 0.27 -14.61 12.43
CA SER A 83 1.50 -14.31 11.67
C SER A 83 1.72 -12.81 11.46
N TYR A 84 0.67 -12.02 11.43
CA TYR A 84 0.73 -10.60 11.09
C TYR A 84 0.24 -9.74 12.24
N LYS A 85 1.05 -8.75 12.61
CA LYS A 85 0.75 -7.85 13.73
C LYS A 85 0.39 -6.45 13.23
N TYR A 86 -0.44 -5.78 14.02
CA TYR A 86 -0.73 -4.37 13.83
C TYR A 86 0.56 -3.55 13.77
N GLY A 87 0.63 -2.62 12.82
CA GLY A 87 1.74 -1.70 12.64
C GLY A 87 2.96 -2.30 11.93
N SER A 88 2.99 -3.62 11.68
CA SER A 88 4.04 -4.23 10.87
C SER A 88 3.93 -3.79 9.41
N ASP A 89 5.07 -3.80 8.72
CA ASP A 89 5.12 -3.51 7.30
C ASP A 89 4.81 -4.79 6.50
N PHE A 90 4.13 -4.59 5.38
CA PHE A 90 3.70 -5.62 4.44
C PHE A 90 4.08 -5.17 3.03
N GLU A 91 4.85 -5.97 2.32
CA GLU A 91 5.20 -5.69 0.93
C GLU A 91 4.35 -6.55 -0.01
N GLY A 92 3.88 -5.94 -1.10
CA GLY A 92 3.03 -6.63 -2.04
C GLY A 92 2.92 -5.92 -3.38
N LYS A 93 2.04 -6.43 -4.23
CA LYS A 93 1.75 -5.87 -5.56
C LYS A 93 0.27 -5.58 -5.70
N VAL A 94 -0.07 -4.47 -6.36
CA VAL A 94 -1.46 -4.14 -6.66
C VAL A 94 -2.00 -5.10 -7.72
N VAL A 95 -3.04 -5.85 -7.36
CA VAL A 95 -3.69 -6.82 -8.25
C VAL A 95 -4.95 -6.22 -8.89
N SER A 96 -5.70 -5.43 -8.12
CA SER A 96 -6.93 -4.78 -8.57
C SER A 96 -7.21 -3.54 -7.73
N TYR A 97 -7.88 -2.53 -8.29
CA TYR A 97 -8.32 -1.37 -7.52
C TYR A 97 -9.43 -1.70 -6.52
N GLY A 98 -10.14 -2.84 -6.72
CA GLY A 98 -11.27 -3.23 -5.90
C GLY A 98 -12.46 -2.25 -5.99
N ASP A 99 -13.62 -2.68 -5.50
CA ASP A 99 -14.86 -1.91 -5.73
C ASP A 99 -15.39 -1.22 -4.47
N ASN A 100 -15.03 -1.66 -3.25
CA ASN A 100 -15.51 -1.04 -1.99
C ASN A 100 -14.66 -1.30 -0.73
N MET A 101 -13.84 -2.36 -0.68
CA MET A 101 -13.00 -2.65 0.50
C MET A 101 -11.61 -2.01 0.45
N GLY A 102 -11.30 -1.33 -0.65
CA GLY A 102 -9.97 -0.81 -0.95
C GLY A 102 -9.25 -1.65 -2.00
N VAL A 103 -8.03 -1.22 -2.29
CA VAL A 103 -7.15 -1.80 -3.31
C VAL A 103 -6.75 -3.21 -2.91
N VAL A 104 -6.85 -4.17 -3.83
CA VAL A 104 -6.47 -5.56 -3.56
C VAL A 104 -4.97 -5.73 -3.79
N ILE A 105 -4.27 -6.14 -2.74
CA ILE A 105 -2.84 -6.43 -2.77
C ILE A 105 -2.64 -7.95 -2.79
N GLY A 106 -1.72 -8.41 -3.62
CA GLY A 106 -1.21 -9.78 -3.65
C GLY A 106 0.23 -9.86 -3.11
N LEU A 107 0.64 -11.04 -2.66
CA LEU A 107 2.05 -11.31 -2.35
C LEU A 107 2.89 -11.27 -3.64
N VAL A 108 4.14 -10.83 -3.51
CA VAL A 108 5.15 -10.84 -4.58
C VAL A 108 5.91 -12.16 -4.57
#